data_AF-A0A7S1NQ68-F1
#
_entry.id   AF-A0A7S1NQ68-F1
#
_cell.length_a   1.000
_cell.length_b   1.000
_cell.length_c   1.000
_cell.angle_alpha   90.00
_cell.angle_beta   90.00
_cell.angle_gamma   90.00
#
_symmetry.space_group_name_H-M   'P 1'
#
loop_
_entity.id
_entity.type
_entity.pdbx_description
1 polymer ?
#
loop_
_entity_poly.entity_id
_entity_poly.type
_entity_poly.pdbx_seq_one_letter_code
_entity_poly.pdbx_strand_id
1 'polypeptide(L)'
;DDVATVKGLTGVSKVILSLKNKAKGRKGRAKPVDRRQQGNVAYYTDELIQERGQLYADAGLAALLRRLWEGLEPQDGHIDQATYAKVYRRLYWKIVDNGTAEDCNAMASNEWQAETQGQPGMDYGQFHHSMFVFVDLWCDGLGRDEYMRFANTMLAP
;
A
#
# COMPACT_ATOMS: atom_id res chain seq x y z
N ASP A 1 2.49 30.15 -7.15
CA ASP A 1 1.35 29.27 -6.85
C ASP A 1 1.66 27.87 -7.37
N ASP A 2 1.86 26.90 -6.48
CA ASP A 2 1.72 25.45 -6.77
C ASP A 2 1.87 24.64 -5.47
N VAL A 3 1.08 25.01 -4.45
CA VAL A 3 0.94 24.26 -3.18
C VAL A 3 -0.47 23.69 -3.10
N ALA A 4 -0.89 23.04 -4.17
CA ALA A 4 -2.14 22.33 -4.24
C ALA A 4 -1.90 21.06 -5.05
N THR A 5 -1.69 19.93 -4.36
CA THR A 5 -2.32 18.61 -4.61
C THR A 5 -1.61 17.55 -3.77
N VAL A 6 -1.67 17.64 -2.44
CA VAL A 6 -1.52 16.46 -1.55
C VAL A 6 -2.50 16.61 -0.38
N LYS A 7 -3.78 16.82 -0.70
CA LYS A 7 -4.87 16.70 0.27
C LYS A 7 -5.45 15.29 0.17
N GLY A 8 -5.20 14.48 1.21
CA GLY A 8 -5.97 13.26 1.47
C GLY A 8 -5.13 11.99 1.51
N LEU A 9 -4.39 11.76 2.60
CA LEU A 9 -3.70 10.48 2.87
C LEU A 9 -4.35 9.81 4.09
N THR A 10 -5.44 9.08 3.85
CA THR A 10 -6.29 8.41 4.86
C THR A 10 -5.99 6.90 5.00
N GLY A 11 -6.63 6.25 5.98
CA GLY A 11 -6.44 4.92 6.67
C GLY A 11 -5.19 4.01 6.60
N VAL A 12 -4.44 3.91 5.50
CA VAL A 12 -3.43 2.85 5.21
C VAL A 12 -2.38 2.62 6.30
N SER A 13 -1.94 3.72 6.93
CA SER A 13 -0.77 3.70 7.80
C SER A 13 -0.98 2.96 9.14
N LYS A 14 -2.19 2.96 9.71
CA LYS A 14 -2.43 2.39 11.05
C LYS A 14 -2.49 0.86 11.05
N VAL A 15 -3.10 0.31 10.01
CA VAL A 15 -3.39 -1.11 9.90
C VAL A 15 -2.16 -1.89 9.43
N ILE A 16 -1.39 -1.34 8.48
CA ILE A 16 -0.18 -2.00 8.00
C ILE A 16 0.99 -1.85 9.00
N LEU A 17 1.09 -0.75 9.79
CA LEU A 17 2.02 -0.72 10.94
C LEU A 17 1.68 -1.79 11.98
N SER A 18 0.39 -2.02 12.23
CA SER A 18 -0.05 -3.07 13.15
C SER A 18 0.40 -4.45 12.67
N LEU A 19 0.33 -4.71 11.35
CA LEU A 19 0.86 -5.95 10.76
C LEU A 19 2.37 -6.06 10.84
N LYS A 20 3.12 -5.00 10.51
CA LYS A 20 4.60 -5.02 10.59
C LYS A 20 5.05 -5.28 12.03
N ASN A 21 4.31 -4.78 13.03
CA ASN A 21 4.58 -5.05 14.44
C ASN A 21 4.19 -6.48 14.88
N LYS A 22 3.08 -7.04 14.36
CA LYS A 22 2.71 -8.45 14.59
C LYS A 22 3.72 -9.41 13.95
N ALA A 23 4.11 -9.18 12.69
CA ALA A 23 5.11 -9.98 11.97
C ALA A 23 6.51 -9.88 12.61
N LYS A 24 6.90 -8.71 13.13
CA LYS A 24 8.19 -8.51 13.85
C LYS A 24 8.14 -8.84 15.35
N GLY A 25 7.05 -9.45 15.87
CA GLY A 25 6.98 -9.96 17.26
C GLY A 25 7.08 -8.91 18.38
N ARG A 26 6.81 -7.62 18.13
CA ARG A 26 6.95 -6.56 19.14
C ARG A 26 5.63 -6.29 19.88
N LYS A 27 5.56 -6.66 21.18
CA LYS A 27 4.45 -6.33 22.09
C LYS A 27 4.60 -4.92 22.65
N GLY A 28 3.72 -3.99 22.27
CA GLY A 28 3.64 -2.64 22.86
C GLY A 28 2.35 -1.89 22.50
N ARG A 29 1.70 -1.28 23.49
CA ARG A 29 0.39 -0.61 23.40
C ARG A 29 0.49 0.70 22.60
N ALA A 30 -0.21 0.81 21.47
CA ALA A 30 -0.15 1.98 20.59
C ALA A 30 -1.04 3.14 21.10
N LYS A 31 -0.47 4.34 21.25
CA LYS A 31 -1.20 5.62 21.43
C LYS A 31 -1.63 6.17 20.05
N PRO A 32 -2.57 7.14 19.97
CA PRO A 32 -2.98 7.73 18.69
C PRO A 32 -1.81 8.52 18.10
N VAL A 33 -1.35 8.13 16.91
CA VAL A 33 -0.14 8.68 16.27
C VAL A 33 -0.51 9.62 15.11
N ASP A 34 0.13 10.78 15.03
CA ASP A 34 0.14 11.67 13.85
C ASP A 34 0.93 10.97 12.72
N ARG A 35 0.37 10.90 11.50
CA ARG A 35 0.95 10.13 10.38
C ARG A 35 2.29 10.68 9.88
N ARG A 36 2.60 11.95 10.19
CA ARG A 36 3.93 12.54 9.94
C ARG A 36 5.02 11.95 10.84
N GLN A 37 4.66 11.08 11.78
CA GLN A 37 5.52 10.51 12.81
C GLN A 37 5.42 8.98 12.89
N GLN A 38 5.02 8.31 11.79
CA GLN A 38 5.11 6.84 11.68
C GLN A 38 6.31 6.44 10.83
N GLY A 39 7.21 5.65 11.40
CA GLY A 39 8.48 5.25 10.80
C GLY A 39 9.66 5.89 11.53
N ASN A 40 10.78 5.17 11.62
CA ASN A 40 12.02 5.72 12.16
C ASN A 40 12.32 7.05 11.44
N VAL A 41 12.42 8.16 12.18
CA VAL A 41 12.62 9.53 11.68
C VAL A 41 13.84 9.62 10.75
N ALA A 42 14.78 8.69 10.88
CA ALA A 42 15.90 8.50 9.96
C ALA A 42 15.49 8.31 8.49
N TYR A 43 14.24 7.95 8.18
CA TYR A 43 13.73 7.71 6.83
C TYR A 43 12.97 8.89 6.21
N TYR A 44 13.02 10.07 6.83
CA TYR A 44 12.36 11.30 6.36
C TYR A 44 13.36 12.46 6.27
N THR A 45 14.46 12.23 5.58
CA THR A 45 15.23 13.33 5.00
C THR A 45 14.59 13.73 3.66
N ASP A 46 14.81 14.96 3.22
CA ASP A 46 14.31 15.43 1.92
C ASP A 46 14.82 14.55 0.78
N GLU A 47 16.04 14.00 0.90
CA GLU A 47 16.60 13.05 -0.06
C GLU A 47 15.77 11.75 -0.15
N LEU A 48 15.41 11.15 0.99
CA LEU A 48 14.65 9.90 1.01
C LEU A 48 13.19 10.08 0.55
N ILE A 49 12.62 11.27 0.76
CA ILE A 49 11.32 11.64 0.19
C ILE A 49 11.43 11.76 -1.33
N GLN A 50 12.50 12.40 -1.82
CA GLN A 50 12.75 12.53 -3.26
C GLN A 50 13.00 11.18 -3.93
N GLU A 51 13.79 10.30 -3.30
CA GLU A 51 14.03 8.92 -3.78
C GLU A 51 12.73 8.13 -3.89
N ARG A 52 11.84 8.22 -2.88
CA ARG A 52 10.49 7.62 -2.97
C ARG A 52 9.66 8.21 -4.10
N GLY A 53 9.74 9.53 -4.32
CA GLY A 53 9.08 10.18 -5.44
C GLY A 53 9.57 9.67 -6.80
N GLN A 54 10.87 9.42 -6.94
CA GLN A 54 11.45 8.82 -8.13
C GLN A 54 10.97 7.38 -8.34
N LEU A 55 10.89 6.58 -7.27
CA LEU A 55 10.35 5.22 -7.32
C LEU A 55 8.85 5.21 -7.69
N TYR A 56 8.08 6.15 -7.14
CA TYR A 56 6.66 6.31 -7.48
C TYR A 56 6.46 6.61 -8.97
N ALA A 57 7.35 7.41 -9.54
CA ALA A 57 7.37 7.75 -10.96
C ALA A 57 8.14 6.73 -11.84
N ASP A 58 8.68 5.65 -11.26
CA ASP A 58 9.47 4.67 -12.03
C ASP A 58 8.58 3.97 -13.06
N ALA A 59 8.95 4.12 -14.34
CA ALA A 59 8.18 3.56 -15.44
C ALA A 59 8.06 2.02 -15.38
N GLY A 60 9.05 1.34 -14.81
CA GLY A 60 9.02 -0.12 -14.64
C GLY A 60 8.00 -0.54 -13.58
N LEU A 61 8.00 0.13 -12.42
CA LEU A 61 7.03 -0.12 -11.36
C LEU A 61 5.61 0.24 -11.82
N ALA A 62 5.44 1.39 -12.45
CA ALA A 62 4.16 1.82 -13.03
C ALA A 62 3.64 0.79 -14.03
N ALA A 63 4.50 0.27 -14.92
CA ALA A 63 4.12 -0.76 -15.89
C ALA A 63 3.73 -2.08 -15.21
N LEU A 64 4.41 -2.50 -14.14
CA LEU A 64 4.03 -3.70 -13.37
C LEU A 64 2.66 -3.54 -12.70
N LEU A 65 2.44 -2.41 -12.03
CA LEU A 65 1.16 -2.11 -11.37
C LEU A 65 0.03 -1.94 -12.38
N ARG A 66 0.35 -1.40 -13.57
CA ARG A 66 -0.60 -1.32 -14.69
C ARG A 66 -1.03 -2.69 -15.19
N ARG A 67 -0.08 -3.62 -15.36
CA ARG A 67 -0.40 -5.00 -15.76
C ARG A 67 -1.26 -5.71 -14.71
N LEU A 68 -0.97 -5.49 -13.43
CA LEU A 68 -1.79 -6.02 -12.34
C LEU A 68 -3.22 -5.48 -12.45
N TRP A 69 -3.37 -4.16 -12.58
CA TRP A 69 -4.65 -3.48 -12.77
C TRP A 69 -5.45 -4.02 -13.96
N GLU A 70 -4.81 -4.18 -15.12
CA GLU A 70 -5.46 -4.71 -16.32
C GLU A 70 -5.95 -6.15 -16.12
N GLY A 71 -5.18 -6.98 -15.39
CA GLY A 71 -5.60 -8.33 -15.03
C GLY A 71 -6.75 -8.42 -14.02
N LEU A 72 -7.16 -7.29 -13.42
CA LEU A 72 -8.37 -7.20 -12.58
C LEU A 72 -9.64 -6.93 -13.39
N GLU A 73 -9.50 -6.66 -14.69
CA GLU A 73 -10.61 -6.40 -15.61
C GLU A 73 -11.57 -5.29 -15.10
N PRO A 74 -11.04 -4.07 -14.84
CA PRO A 74 -11.83 -2.96 -14.32
C PRO A 74 -13.01 -2.63 -15.24
N GLN A 75 -14.18 -2.41 -14.64
CA GLN A 75 -15.40 -2.03 -15.34
C GLN A 75 -15.54 -0.51 -15.31
N ASP A 76 -15.72 0.11 -16.47
CA ASP A 76 -15.77 1.57 -16.62
C ASP A 76 -14.59 2.30 -15.94
N GLY A 77 -13.41 1.69 -15.99
CA GLY A 77 -12.19 2.24 -15.38
C GLY A 77 -12.10 2.10 -13.85
N HIS A 78 -12.99 1.31 -13.24
CA HIS A 78 -13.04 1.10 -11.78
C HIS A 78 -13.04 -0.38 -11.41
N ILE A 79 -12.47 -0.70 -10.24
CA ILE A 79 -12.65 -2.00 -9.58
C ILE A 79 -13.54 -1.84 -8.35
N ASP A 80 -14.21 -2.91 -7.94
CA ASP A 80 -15.01 -2.97 -6.72
C ASP A 80 -14.19 -3.46 -5.51
N GLN A 81 -14.79 -3.38 -4.33
CA GLN A 81 -14.18 -3.82 -3.08
C GLN A 81 -13.82 -5.31 -3.11
N ALA A 82 -14.67 -6.14 -3.73
CA ALA A 82 -14.43 -7.59 -3.79
C ALA A 82 -13.18 -7.91 -4.61
N THR A 83 -12.96 -7.20 -5.71
CA THR A 83 -11.80 -7.32 -6.60
C THR A 83 -10.55 -6.80 -5.91
N TYR A 84 -10.60 -5.62 -5.30
CA TYR A 84 -9.49 -5.10 -4.48
C TYR A 84 -9.11 -6.07 -3.35
N ALA A 85 -10.09 -6.62 -2.64
CA ALA A 85 -9.85 -7.57 -1.54
C ALA A 85 -9.17 -8.87 -2.00
N LYS A 86 -9.37 -9.31 -3.25
CA LYS A 86 -8.64 -10.48 -3.80
C LYS A 86 -7.13 -10.20 -3.89
N VAL A 87 -6.76 -9.03 -4.41
CA VAL A 87 -5.35 -8.61 -4.49
C VAL A 87 -4.76 -8.45 -3.09
N TYR A 88 -5.49 -7.76 -2.23
CA TYR A 88 -5.06 -7.52 -0.85
C TYR A 88 -4.80 -8.82 -0.08
N ARG A 89 -5.71 -9.81 -0.18
CA ARG A 89 -5.55 -11.12 0.47
C ARG A 89 -4.29 -11.84 0.01
N ARG A 90 -4.01 -11.86 -1.29
CA ARG A 90 -2.80 -12.50 -1.84
C ARG A 90 -1.54 -11.89 -1.23
N LEU A 91 -1.54 -10.57 -1.08
CA LEU A 91 -0.42 -9.85 -0.51
C LEU A 91 -0.30 -10.09 1.00
N TYR A 92 -1.42 -10.00 1.73
CA TYR A 92 -1.50 -10.24 3.17
C TYR A 92 -0.85 -11.56 3.60
N TRP A 93 -1.12 -12.64 2.89
CA TRP A 93 -0.57 -13.96 3.26
C TRP A 93 0.91 -14.14 2.94
N LYS A 94 1.49 -13.28 2.08
CA LYS A 94 2.95 -13.27 1.85
C LYS A 94 3.72 -12.57 2.98
N ILE A 95 3.02 -11.80 3.82
CA ILE A 95 3.63 -10.88 4.78
C ILE A 95 3.21 -11.10 6.24
N VAL A 96 2.03 -11.70 6.47
CA VAL A 96 1.51 -11.94 7.82
C VAL A 96 1.66 -13.42 8.18
N ASP A 97 2.59 -13.67 9.09
CA ASP A 97 2.67 -14.96 9.77
C ASP A 97 1.54 -15.10 10.80
N ASN A 98 0.88 -16.26 10.83
CA ASN A 98 -0.18 -16.60 11.79
C ASN A 98 -1.41 -15.67 11.77
N GLY A 99 -1.73 -15.08 10.61
CA GLY A 99 -2.97 -14.32 10.43
C GLY A 99 -4.22 -15.21 10.37
N THR A 100 -5.40 -14.60 10.50
CA THR A 100 -6.69 -15.27 10.26
C THR A 100 -7.38 -14.70 9.03
N ALA A 101 -8.30 -15.46 8.43
CA ALA A 101 -9.10 -14.97 7.31
C ALA A 101 -9.97 -13.76 7.72
N GLU A 102 -10.47 -13.75 8.95
CA GLU A 102 -11.24 -12.64 9.52
C GLU A 102 -10.38 -11.38 9.66
N ASP A 103 -9.16 -11.50 10.20
CA ASP A 103 -8.21 -10.38 10.28
C ASP A 103 -7.94 -9.82 8.88
N CYS A 104 -7.68 -10.70 7.92
CA CYS A 104 -7.41 -10.33 6.53
C CYS A 104 -8.58 -9.58 5.88
N ASN A 105 -9.81 -10.06 6.04
CA ASN A 105 -11.01 -9.45 5.46
C ASN A 105 -11.35 -8.11 6.13
N ALA A 106 -11.23 -8.02 7.46
CA ALA A 106 -11.41 -6.79 8.20
C ALA A 106 -10.40 -5.72 7.75
N MET A 107 -9.16 -6.14 7.53
CA MET A 107 -8.11 -5.29 7.01
C MET A 107 -8.37 -4.81 5.58
N ALA A 108 -8.67 -5.72 4.65
CA ALA A 108 -8.99 -5.34 3.27
C ALA A 108 -10.15 -4.33 3.20
N SER A 109 -11.15 -4.47 4.07
CA SER A 109 -12.28 -3.54 4.16
C SER A 109 -11.90 -2.17 4.70
N ASN A 110 -11.04 -2.12 5.73
CA ASN A 110 -10.54 -0.86 6.27
C ASN A 110 -9.67 -0.11 5.25
N GLU A 111 -8.85 -0.84 4.49
CA GLU A 111 -8.01 -0.29 3.43
C GLU A 111 -8.87 0.23 2.28
N TRP A 112 -9.87 -0.53 1.84
CA TRP A 112 -10.81 -0.06 0.84
C TRP A 112 -11.44 1.29 1.21
N GLN A 113 -12.01 1.39 2.41
CA GLN A 113 -12.64 2.63 2.89
C GLN A 113 -11.64 3.80 2.98
N ALA A 114 -10.39 3.51 3.31
CA ALA A 114 -9.32 4.48 3.42
C ALA A 114 -8.95 5.10 2.07
N GLU A 115 -8.86 4.25 1.04
CA GLU A 115 -8.36 4.58 -0.30
C GLU A 115 -9.46 5.18 -1.19
N THR A 116 -10.68 4.63 -1.10
CA THR A 116 -11.81 5.15 -1.87
C THR A 116 -12.50 6.32 -1.20
N GLN A 117 -12.22 6.61 0.07
CA GLN A 117 -12.90 7.63 0.87
C GLN A 117 -14.44 7.49 0.82
N GLY A 118 -14.92 6.24 0.75
CA GLY A 118 -16.34 5.92 0.65
C GLY A 118 -16.91 5.90 -0.77
N GLN A 119 -16.10 6.11 -1.81
CA GLN A 119 -16.53 5.95 -3.20
C GLN A 119 -16.83 4.48 -3.53
N PRO A 120 -17.78 4.21 -4.45
CA PRO A 120 -18.24 2.85 -4.77
C PRO A 120 -17.23 2.07 -5.63
N GLY A 121 -16.29 2.75 -6.27
CA GLY A 121 -15.25 2.17 -7.10
C GLY A 121 -13.90 2.79 -6.80
N MET A 122 -12.85 2.03 -7.09
CA MET A 122 -11.46 2.48 -7.05
C MET A 122 -10.97 2.62 -8.48
N ASP A 123 -10.46 3.80 -8.86
CA ASP A 123 -9.84 4.03 -10.15
C ASP A 123 -8.37 3.57 -10.18
N TYR A 124 -7.73 3.66 -11.35
CA TYR A 124 -6.32 3.26 -11.49
C TYR A 124 -5.36 4.11 -10.66
N GLY A 125 -5.62 5.41 -10.48
CA GLY A 125 -4.75 6.29 -9.72
C GLY A 125 -4.75 5.92 -8.23
N GLN A 126 -5.93 5.69 -7.67
CA GLN A 126 -6.12 5.19 -6.31
C GLN A 126 -5.48 3.82 -6.13
N PHE A 127 -5.70 2.90 -7.08
CA PHE A 127 -5.09 1.57 -7.06
C PHE A 127 -3.54 1.64 -7.09
N HIS A 128 -2.99 2.43 -8.02
CA HIS A 128 -1.54 2.61 -8.16
C HIS A 128 -0.94 3.15 -6.86
N HIS A 129 -1.55 4.18 -6.29
CA HIS A 129 -1.12 4.75 -5.02
C HIS A 129 -1.14 3.70 -3.90
N SER A 130 -2.26 2.98 -3.75
CA SER A 130 -2.42 1.97 -2.71
C SER A 130 -1.38 0.87 -2.81
N MET A 131 -1.14 0.34 -4.02
CA MET A 131 -0.14 -0.70 -4.23
C MET A 131 1.28 -0.19 -4.01
N PHE A 132 1.60 1.05 -4.40
CA PHE A 132 2.91 1.64 -4.13
C PHE A 132 3.18 1.76 -2.63
N VAL A 133 2.23 2.32 -1.87
CA VAL A 133 2.37 2.46 -0.40
C VAL A 133 2.54 1.08 0.25
N PHE A 134 1.84 0.08 -0.27
CA PHE A 134 2.01 -1.29 0.18
C PHE A 134 3.44 -1.79 -0.08
N VAL A 135 4.00 -1.60 -1.29
CA VAL A 135 5.39 -1.98 -1.61
C VAL A 135 6.41 -1.24 -0.75
N ASP A 136 6.30 0.08 -0.64
CA ASP A 136 7.23 0.93 0.14
C ASP A 136 7.28 0.51 1.61
N LEU A 137 6.14 0.10 2.18
CA LEU A 137 6.10 -0.31 3.57
C LEU A 137 6.75 -1.69 3.83
N TRP A 138 6.79 -2.57 2.83
CA TRP A 138 7.35 -3.91 2.95
C TRP A 138 8.80 -4.02 2.48
N CYS A 139 9.26 -3.11 1.63
CA CYS A 139 10.68 -2.97 1.35
C CYS A 139 11.37 -2.37 2.59
N ASP A 140 12.49 -2.97 3.02
CA ASP A 140 13.28 -2.43 4.13
C ASP A 140 14.28 -1.35 3.62
N GLY A 141 14.49 -1.25 2.29
CA GLY A 141 15.26 -0.19 1.65
C GLY A 141 14.51 0.55 0.52
N LEU A 142 15.16 1.58 -0.05
CA LEU A 142 14.68 2.36 -1.21
C LEU A 142 15.32 1.89 -2.53
N GLY A 143 15.80 0.65 -2.57
CA GLY A 143 16.39 0.09 -3.79
C GLY A 143 15.30 -0.20 -4.81
N ARG A 144 15.42 0.36 -6.01
CA ARG A 144 14.54 0.06 -7.14
C ARG A 144 14.33 -1.43 -7.36
N ASP A 145 15.40 -2.22 -7.31
CA ASP A 145 15.31 -3.68 -7.52
C ASP A 145 14.52 -4.38 -6.42
N GLU A 146 14.51 -3.86 -5.20
CA GLU A 146 13.73 -4.41 -4.08
C GLU A 146 12.23 -4.21 -4.33
N TYR A 147 11.85 -2.99 -4.72
CA TYR A 147 10.50 -2.65 -5.12
C TYR A 147 10.03 -3.50 -6.30
N MET A 148 10.85 -3.62 -7.34
CA MET A 148 10.53 -4.41 -8.52
C MET A 148 10.39 -5.90 -8.18
N ARG A 149 11.27 -6.45 -7.33
CA ARG A 149 11.16 -7.84 -6.87
C ARG A 149 9.86 -8.06 -6.10
N PHE A 150 9.52 -7.17 -5.17
CA PHE A 150 8.31 -7.30 -4.36
C PHE A 150 7.04 -7.12 -5.22
N ALA A 151 6.98 -6.09 -6.06
CA ALA A 151 5.85 -5.86 -6.96
C ALA A 151 5.61 -7.03 -7.92
N ASN A 152 6.67 -7.68 -8.41
CA ASN A 152 6.53 -8.90 -9.22
C ASN A 152 5.84 -10.05 -8.46
N THR A 153 5.96 -10.13 -7.13
CA THR A 153 5.25 -11.15 -6.35
C THR A 153 3.73 -10.96 -6.39
N MET A 154 3.24 -9.76 -6.72
CA MET A 154 1.81 -9.46 -6.88
C MET A 154 1.23 -10.06 -8.16
N LEU A 155 2.08 -10.26 -9.17
CA LEU A 155 1.70 -10.82 -10.49
C LEU A 155 1.76 -12.34 -10.52
N ALA A 156 2.40 -12.98 -9.54
CA ALA A 156 2.47 -14.42 -9.45
C ALA A 156 1.09 -15.02 -9.11
N PRO A 157 0.66 -16.12 -9.77
CA PRO A 157 -0.61 -16.78 -9.51
C PRO A 157 -0.73 -17.32 -8.07
#